data_AF-A0A2D5VEF9-F1
#
_entry.id   AF-A0A2D5VEF9-F1
#
_cell.length_a   1.000
_cell.length_b   1.000
_cell.length_c   1.000
_cell.angle_alpha   90.00
_cell.angle_beta   90.00
_cell.angle_gamma   90.00
#
_symmetry.space_group_name_H-M   'P 1'
#
loop_
_entity.id
_entity.type
_entity.pdbx_description
1 polymer ?
#
loop_
_entity_poly.entity_id
_entity_poly.type
_entity_poly.pdbx_seq_one_letter_code
_entity_poly.pdbx_strand_id
1 'polypeptide(L)'
;IKDVAEYYVMLRTKPVGEKLIRICTNVACTLCGGEELVEYIEEKFRIKVGETSKDGKYSLFTAHCLACCNNGPAIQINDKYYNHISRKDIDRLLESTDVK
;
A
#
# COMPACT_ATOMS: atom_id res chain seq x y z
N ILE A 1 -3.64 9.20 -26.38
CA ILE A 1 -4.27 9.32 -25.04
C ILE A 1 -4.02 8.06 -24.19
N LYS A 2 -4.15 6.83 -24.72
CA LYS A 2 -3.83 5.60 -23.98
C LYS A 2 -2.36 5.50 -23.50
N ASP A 3 -1.41 5.94 -24.32
CA ASP A 3 0.02 6.01 -24.00
C ASP A 3 0.30 6.70 -22.65
N VAL A 4 -0.39 7.82 -22.41
CA VAL A 4 -0.22 8.62 -21.17
C VAL A 4 -0.76 7.86 -19.96
N ALA A 5 -1.86 7.11 -20.12
CA ALA A 5 -2.45 6.33 -19.04
C ALA A 5 -1.59 5.11 -18.65
N GLU A 6 -0.83 4.54 -19.58
CA GLU A 6 0.09 3.44 -19.29
C GLU A 6 1.43 3.93 -18.72
N TYR A 7 1.86 5.14 -19.09
CA TYR A 7 3.10 5.73 -18.60
C TYR A 7 3.05 6.10 -17.11
N TYR A 8 1.92 6.64 -16.64
CA TYR A 8 1.78 7.02 -15.23
C TYR A 8 1.25 5.84 -14.40
N VAL A 9 2.10 5.28 -13.54
CA VAL A 9 1.75 4.20 -12.59
C VAL A 9 0.59 4.57 -11.63
N MET A 10 0.24 5.85 -11.55
CA MET A 10 -0.91 6.36 -10.78
C MET A 10 -2.23 6.25 -11.56
N LEU A 11 -2.17 6.34 -12.90
CA LEU A 11 -3.32 6.20 -13.77
C LEU A 11 -3.61 4.71 -13.94
N ARG A 12 -4.78 4.29 -13.46
CA ARG A 12 -5.14 2.88 -13.44
C ARG A 12 -6.10 2.54 -14.57
N THR A 13 -5.77 1.47 -15.27
CA THR A 13 -6.60 0.89 -16.33
C THR A 13 -7.56 -0.19 -15.81
N LYS A 14 -7.39 -0.64 -14.57
CA LYS A 14 -8.22 -1.65 -13.89
C LYS A 14 -8.93 -1.07 -12.67
N PRO A 15 -10.15 -1.54 -12.32
CA PRO A 15 -10.83 -1.13 -11.10
C PRO A 15 -10.00 -1.51 -9.88
N VAL A 16 -9.89 -0.58 -8.94
CA VAL A 16 -9.27 -0.82 -7.63
C VAL A 16 -10.32 -1.01 -6.56
N GLY A 17 -9.93 -1.70 -5.51
CA GLY A 17 -10.75 -1.82 -4.32
C GLY A 17 -10.87 -0.49 -3.56
N GLU A 18 -11.80 -0.47 -2.61
CA GLU A 18 -12.14 0.71 -1.79
C GLU A 18 -10.93 1.30 -1.03
N LYS A 19 -10.06 0.43 -0.54
CA LYS A 19 -8.82 0.79 0.16
C LYS A 19 -7.62 0.39 -0.66
N LEU A 20 -6.93 1.42 -1.15
CA LEU A 20 -5.69 1.27 -1.87
C LEU A 20 -4.49 1.33 -0.94
N ILE A 21 -3.80 0.22 -0.76
CA ILE A 21 -2.61 0.15 0.09
C ILE A 21 -1.37 0.25 -0.78
N ARG A 22 -0.51 1.22 -0.48
CA ARG A 22 0.77 1.47 -1.14
C ARG A 22 1.89 1.42 -0.12
N ILE A 23 2.74 0.40 -0.21
CA ILE A 23 3.85 0.21 0.72
C ILE A 23 5.14 0.72 0.08
N CYS A 24 5.91 1.51 0.82
CA CYS A 24 7.21 1.98 0.35
C CYS A 24 8.24 0.83 0.41
N THR A 25 8.78 0.43 -0.74
CA THR A 25 9.83 -0.59 -0.86
C THR A 25 11.20 0.02 -1.23
N ASN A 26 11.42 1.31 -0.89
CA ASN A 26 12.76 1.89 -0.99
C ASN A 26 13.70 1.20 0.01
N VAL A 27 15.00 1.22 -0.27
CA VAL A 27 16.06 0.70 0.61
C VAL A 27 15.90 1.20 2.05
N ALA A 28 15.61 2.48 2.25
CA ALA A 28 15.38 3.05 3.59
C ALA A 28 14.20 2.41 4.33
N CYS A 29 13.08 2.14 3.64
CA CYS A 29 11.92 1.51 4.27
C CYS A 29 12.09 0.00 4.40
N THR A 30 12.76 -0.66 3.46
CA THR A 30 13.11 -2.09 3.55
C THR A 30 13.98 -2.36 4.78
N LEU A 31 14.99 -1.51 5.05
CA LEU A 31 15.81 -1.62 6.26
C LEU A 31 15.02 -1.45 7.56
N CYS A 32 13.90 -0.74 7.53
CA CYS A 32 12.98 -0.56 8.66
C CYS A 32 11.88 -1.64 8.72
N GLY A 33 11.96 -2.72 7.93
CA GLY A 33 10.97 -3.79 7.91
C GLY A 33 9.83 -3.60 6.90
N GLY A 34 10.01 -2.77 5.88
CA GLY A 34 9.00 -2.54 4.83
C GLY A 34 8.62 -3.80 4.06
N GLU A 35 9.56 -4.71 3.78
CA GLU A 35 9.30 -6.01 3.13
C GLU A 35 8.43 -6.92 4.00
N GLU A 36 8.72 -6.98 5.30
CA GLU A 36 7.91 -7.77 6.24
C GLU A 36 6.44 -7.32 6.28
N LEU A 37 6.18 -6.03 6.07
CA LEU A 37 4.81 -5.50 6.00
C LEU A 37 4.11 -5.89 4.70
N VAL A 38 4.85 -5.98 3.58
CA VAL A 38 4.31 -6.49 2.32
C VAL A 38 3.92 -7.96 2.51
N GLU A 39 4.84 -8.80 2.97
CA GLU A 39 4.61 -10.23 3.21
C GLU A 39 3.43 -10.46 4.16
N TYR A 40 3.36 -9.69 5.25
CA TYR A 40 2.26 -9.77 6.21
C TYR A 40 0.89 -9.51 5.56
N ILE A 41 0.79 -8.50 4.70
CA ILE A 41 -0.46 -8.16 4.00
C ILE A 41 -0.78 -9.22 2.92
N GLU A 42 0.23 -9.72 2.21
CA GLU A 42 0.05 -10.80 1.23
C GLU A 42 -0.49 -12.08 1.90
N GLU A 43 0.08 -12.48 3.03
CA GLU A 43 -0.37 -13.65 3.80
C GLU A 43 -1.79 -13.46 4.36
N LYS A 44 -2.06 -12.29 4.95
CA LYS A 44 -3.34 -12.00 5.61
C LYS A 44 -4.51 -11.98 4.63
N PHE A 45 -4.35 -11.32 3.47
CA PHE A 45 -5.41 -11.18 2.49
C PHE A 45 -5.33 -12.20 1.35
N ARG A 46 -4.27 -13.02 1.30
CA ARG A 46 -3.97 -13.98 0.23
C ARG A 46 -4.00 -13.31 -1.15
N ILE A 47 -3.42 -12.11 -1.22
CA ILE A 47 -3.27 -11.31 -2.44
C ILE A 47 -1.78 -11.15 -2.73
N LYS A 48 -1.42 -10.92 -4.00
CA LYS A 48 -0.07 -10.49 -4.36
C LYS A 48 0.01 -8.99 -4.61
N VAL A 49 1.22 -8.44 -4.58
CA VAL A 49 1.48 -7.07 -5.07
C VAL A 49 0.91 -6.89 -6.49
N GLY A 50 0.06 -5.88 -6.66
CA GLY A 50 -0.64 -5.56 -7.91
C GLY A 50 -2.03 -6.19 -8.04
N GLU A 51 -2.44 -7.05 -7.11
CA GLU A 51 -3.75 -7.68 -7.10
C GLU A 51 -4.74 -6.96 -6.16
N THR A 52 -6.02 -7.26 -6.40
CA THR A 52 -7.13 -6.80 -5.58
C THR A 52 -7.75 -8.02 -4.91
N SER A 53 -8.06 -7.89 -3.62
CA SER A 53 -8.72 -8.94 -2.86
C SER A 53 -10.07 -9.32 -3.48
N LYS A 54 -10.48 -10.58 -3.31
CA LYS A 54 -11.74 -11.11 -3.86
C LYS A 54 -12.97 -10.34 -3.38
N ASP A 55 -12.89 -9.73 -2.19
CA ASP A 55 -13.95 -8.90 -1.64
C ASP A 55 -14.04 -7.51 -2.26
N GLY A 56 -13.11 -7.14 -3.15
CA GLY A 56 -13.06 -5.82 -3.79
C GLY A 56 -12.77 -4.67 -2.82
N LYS A 57 -12.41 -4.97 -1.56
CA LYS A 57 -12.17 -3.94 -0.53
C LYS A 57 -10.73 -3.44 -0.48
N TYR A 58 -9.77 -4.29 -0.84
CA TYR A 58 -8.35 -3.99 -0.69
C TYR A 58 -7.58 -4.24 -1.98
N SER A 59 -6.74 -3.29 -2.38
CA SER A 59 -5.74 -3.52 -3.42
C SER A 59 -4.36 -3.22 -2.89
N LEU A 60 -3.42 -4.12 -3.13
CA LEU A 60 -2.03 -3.98 -2.68
C LEU A 60 -1.15 -3.52 -3.82
N PHE A 61 -0.36 -2.47 -3.58
CA PHE A 61 0.65 -1.97 -4.50
C PHE A 61 1.92 -1.65 -3.74
N THR A 62 3.06 -1.77 -4.42
CA THR A 62 4.33 -1.26 -3.93
C THR A 62 4.62 0.08 -4.61
N ALA A 63 5.15 1.01 -3.83
CA ALA A 63 5.60 2.30 -4.29
C ALA A 63 7.09 2.42 -3.97
N HIS A 64 7.85 3.04 -4.87
CA HIS A 64 9.30 3.04 -4.71
C HIS A 64 9.78 4.02 -3.64
N CYS A 65 9.22 5.23 -3.57
CA CYS A 65 9.52 6.20 -2.52
C CYS A 65 8.29 7.08 -2.25
N LEU A 66 7.93 7.22 -0.98
CA LEU A 66 6.85 8.11 -0.53
C LEU A 66 7.37 9.42 0.09
N ALA A 67 8.67 9.70 -0.05
CA ALA A 67 9.35 10.86 0.55
C ALA A 67 9.24 10.97 2.09
N CYS A 68 8.89 9.88 2.78
CA CYS A 68 8.78 9.80 4.24
C CYS A 68 9.91 9.00 4.89
N CYS A 69 11.12 9.03 4.31
CA CYS A 69 12.27 8.25 4.77
C CYS A 69 12.67 8.52 6.23
N ASN A 70 12.36 9.72 6.75
CA ASN A 70 12.66 10.09 8.15
C ASN A 70 11.88 9.26 9.18
N ASN A 71 10.73 8.66 8.81
CA ASN A 71 9.87 7.89 9.71
C ASN A 71 9.45 6.55 9.09
N GLY A 72 10.41 5.82 8.51
CA GLY A 72 10.18 4.49 7.98
C GLY A 72 9.76 3.48 9.06
N PRO A 73 8.95 2.47 8.74
CA PRO A 73 8.34 2.16 7.43
C PRO A 73 7.11 3.05 7.13
N ALA A 74 6.97 3.46 5.87
CA ALA A 74 5.90 4.34 5.40
C ALA A 74 4.92 3.59 4.49
N ILE A 75 3.63 3.79 4.74
CA ILE A 75 2.52 3.25 3.94
C ILE A 75 1.58 4.38 3.58
N GLN A 76 1.02 4.33 2.37
CA GLN A 76 -0.06 5.18 1.93
C GLN A 76 -1.33 4.33 1.79
N ILE A 77 -2.43 4.76 2.42
CA ILE A 77 -3.75 4.16 2.21
C ILE A 77 -4.63 5.21 1.56
N ASN A 78 -5.05 4.97 0.31
CA ASN A 78 -5.67 5.97 -0.56
C ASN A 78 -4.80 7.23 -0.64
N ASP A 79 -5.22 8.33 -0.03
CA ASP A 79 -4.50 9.62 -0.02
C ASP A 79 -3.81 9.92 1.33
N LYS A 80 -3.99 9.06 2.35
CA LYS A 80 -3.43 9.28 3.68
C LYS A 80 -2.08 8.57 3.82
N TYR A 81 -1.08 9.31 4.29
CA TYR A 81 0.24 8.79 4.61
C TYR A 81 0.31 8.39 6.07
N TYR A 82 0.81 7.19 6.32
CA TYR A 82 1.02 6.64 7.64
C TYR A 82 2.51 6.30 7.77
N ASN A 83 3.11 6.71 8.87
CA ASN A 83 4.53 6.57 9.16
C ASN A 83 4.71 5.81 10.47
N HIS A 84 5.88 5.19 10.67
CA HIS A 84 6.20 4.43 11.89
C HIS A 84 5.14 3.35 12.22
N ILE A 85 4.77 2.55 11.22
CA ILE A 85 3.69 1.58 11.35
C ILE A 85 4.25 0.20 11.70
N SER A 86 3.69 -0.44 12.72
CA SER A 86 3.94 -1.86 13.02
C SER A 86 2.86 -2.77 12.43
N ARG A 87 3.09 -4.09 12.40
CA ARG A 87 2.08 -5.07 11.96
C ARG A 87 0.73 -4.91 12.68
N LYS A 88 0.76 -4.58 13.99
CA LYS A 88 -0.45 -4.35 14.80
C LYS A 88 -1.18 -3.07 14.41
N ASP A 89 -0.45 -2.04 14.02
CA ASP A 89 -1.04 -0.77 13.58
C ASP A 89 -1.71 -0.94 12.22
N ILE A 90 -1.15 -1.77 11.32
CA ILE A 90 -1.81 -2.13 10.06
C ILE A 90 -3.18 -2.74 10.33
N ASP A 91 -3.28 -3.70 11.25
CA ASP A 91 -4.56 -4.32 11.61
C ASP A 91 -5.58 -3.29 12.08
N ARG A 92 -5.14 -2.39 12.96
CA ARG A 92 -5.97 -1.31 13.48
C ARG A 92 -6.41 -0.33 12.38
N LEU A 93 -5.51 0.00 11.45
CA LEU A 93 -5.80 0.90 10.32
C LEU A 93 -6.78 0.26 9.31
N LEU A 94 -6.71 -1.05 9.15
CA LEU A 94 -7.62 -1.80 8.28
C LEU A 94 -9.00 -1.95 8.91
N GLU A 95 -9.07 -2.19 10.22
CA GLU A 95 -10.31 -2.24 11.01
C GLU A 95 -10.97 -0.87 11.16
N SER A 96 -10.18 0.20 11.31
CA SER A 96 -10.69 1.58 11.36
C SER A 96 -11.28 1.95 10.00
N THR A 97 -12.57 1.68 9.86
CA THR A 97 -13.39 2.11 8.74
C THR A 97 -13.86 3.53 9.03
N ASP A 98 -12.93 4.49 9.00
CA ASP A 98 -13.28 5.91 9.08
C ASP A 98 -12.67 6.65 7.89
N VAL A 99 -13.39 6.52 6.78
CA VAL A 99 -13.40 7.52 5.72
C VAL A 99 -14.28 8.67 6.22
N LYS A 100 -13.64 9.66 6.84
CA LYS A 100 -14.01 11.06 6.71
C LYS A 100 -12.79 11.84 6.25
#